data_AF-A0A553ACB4-F1
#
_entry.id   AF-A0A553ACB4-F1
#
_cell.length_a   1.000
_cell.length_b   1.000
_cell.length_c   1.000
_cell.angle_alpha   90.00
_cell.angle_beta   90.00
_cell.angle_gamma   90.00
#
_symmetry.space_group_name_H-M   'P 1'
#
loop_
_entity.id
_entity.type
_entity.pdbx_description
1 polymer ?
#
loop_
_entity_poly.entity_id
_entity_poly.type
_entity_poly.pdbx_seq_one_letter_code
_entity_poly.pdbx_strand_id
1 'polypeptide(L)'
;MKTILLFTSFFILSSCKSISDKEFEIENGNLKAEFSTESEKYVKENASKLSDEKMLNSLDSIVEEYFINRNKKLAIKYIKTKSGVKRLNFLKPNFTKEELKNLLKQVPESIKKDTNYIALQKYIN
;
A
#
# COMPACT_ATOMS: atom_id res chain seq x y z
N MET A 1 -51.31 9.25 3.43
CA MET A 1 -51.00 8.86 4.82
C MET A 1 -49.58 9.30 5.15
N LYS A 2 -49.38 9.59 6.44
CA LYS A 2 -48.22 10.26 7.05
C LYS A 2 -46.89 9.51 6.87
N THR A 3 -45.85 10.32 6.71
CA THR A 3 -44.41 10.20 7.02
C THR A 3 -43.95 8.98 7.82
N ILE A 4 -42.78 8.45 7.48
CA ILE A 4 -41.60 8.36 8.38
C ILE A 4 -40.35 8.11 7.52
N LEU A 5 -39.43 9.08 7.51
CA LEU A 5 -38.03 8.90 7.14
C LEU A 5 -37.41 7.93 8.14
N LEU A 6 -36.79 6.85 7.65
CA LEU A 6 -35.77 6.14 8.43
C LEU A 6 -34.38 6.60 7.97
N PHE A 7 -33.96 7.70 8.61
CA PHE A 7 -32.56 8.00 8.85
C PHE A 7 -31.89 6.76 9.46
N THR A 8 -31.18 6.00 8.64
CA THR A 8 -30.12 5.13 9.14
C THR A 8 -28.81 5.77 8.76
N SER A 9 -28.46 6.81 9.52
CA SER A 9 -27.06 7.24 9.65
C SER A 9 -26.29 6.04 10.18
N PHE A 10 -25.67 5.31 9.26
CA PHE A 10 -24.67 4.31 9.59
C PHE A 10 -23.48 5.09 10.16
N PHE A 11 -23.52 5.32 11.48
CA PHE A 11 -22.38 5.71 12.27
C PHE A 11 -21.35 4.59 12.10
N ILE A 12 -20.52 4.68 11.06
CA ILE A 12 -19.24 3.99 11.04
C ILE A 12 -18.49 4.64 12.19
N LEU A 13 -18.51 3.97 13.34
CA LEU A 13 -17.49 4.09 14.36
C LEU A 13 -16.17 3.81 13.66
N SER A 14 -15.59 4.84 13.04
CA SER A 14 -14.19 4.85 12.66
C SER A 14 -13.42 4.85 13.97
N SER A 15 -13.29 3.65 14.55
CA SER A 15 -12.17 3.29 15.40
C SER A 15 -10.98 3.91 14.71
N CYS A 16 -10.41 4.93 15.36
CA CYS A 16 -9.19 5.57 14.92
C CYS A 16 -8.12 4.49 15.07
N LYS A 17 -8.03 3.58 14.08
CA LYS A 17 -7.03 2.52 14.04
C LYS A 17 -5.71 3.22 14.28
N SER A 18 -4.98 2.78 15.29
CA SER A 18 -3.67 3.36 15.55
C SER A 18 -2.83 3.22 14.27
N ILE A 19 -1.90 4.15 14.04
CA ILE A 19 -0.91 3.96 12.98
C ILE A 19 0.30 3.37 13.67
N SER A 20 0.42 2.04 13.61
CA SER A 20 1.48 1.27 14.28
C SER A 20 2.18 0.29 13.33
N ASP A 21 3.41 -0.09 13.67
CA ASP A 21 4.13 -1.15 12.95
C ASP A 21 3.39 -2.51 13.01
N LYS A 22 2.64 -2.77 14.10
CA LYS A 22 1.83 -3.99 14.22
C LYS A 22 0.70 -4.02 13.19
N GLU A 23 0.00 -2.90 13.01
CA GLU A 23 -1.06 -2.81 12.00
C GLU A 23 -0.51 -2.79 10.58
N PHE A 24 0.68 -2.21 10.37
CA PHE A 24 1.40 -2.32 9.11
C PHE A 24 1.64 -3.79 8.74
N GLU A 25 2.15 -4.62 9.66
CA GLU A 25 2.44 -6.02 9.35
C GLU A 25 1.18 -6.85 9.05
N ILE A 26 0.06 -6.56 9.72
CA ILE A 26 -1.22 -7.20 9.41
C ILE A 26 -1.66 -6.85 7.99
N GLU A 27 -1.67 -5.55 7.63
CA GLU A 27 -2.11 -5.13 6.30
C GLU A 27 -1.13 -5.55 5.19
N ASN A 28 0.17 -5.60 5.49
CA ASN A 28 1.19 -6.18 4.61
C ASN A 28 0.97 -7.69 4.38
N GLY A 29 0.60 -8.44 5.44
CA GLY A 29 0.22 -9.83 5.34
C GLY A 29 -1.01 -10.04 4.45
N ASN A 30 -2.05 -9.25 4.66
CA ASN A 30 -3.27 -9.27 3.84
C ASN A 30 -2.96 -8.97 2.37
N LEU A 31 -2.14 -7.95 2.10
CA LEU A 31 -1.77 -7.59 0.73
C LEU A 31 -1.05 -8.74 -0.01
N LYS A 32 -0.20 -9.49 0.69
CA LYS A 32 0.47 -10.68 0.13
C LYS A 32 -0.51 -11.81 -0.16
N ALA A 33 -1.44 -12.06 0.76
CA ALA A 33 -2.47 -13.10 0.58
C ALA A 33 -3.42 -12.77 -0.58
N GLU A 34 -3.82 -11.50 -0.70
CA GLU A 34 -4.62 -11.00 -1.82
C GLU A 34 -3.87 -11.18 -3.16
N PHE A 35 -2.58 -10.82 -3.23
CA PHE A 35 -1.79 -11.02 -4.44
C PHE A 35 -1.73 -12.49 -4.86
N SER A 36 -1.47 -13.41 -3.92
CA SER A 36 -1.44 -14.85 -4.20
C SER A 36 -2.79 -15.33 -4.75
N THR A 37 -3.87 -14.92 -4.09
CA THR A 37 -5.24 -15.31 -4.45
C THR A 37 -5.62 -14.80 -5.84
N GLU A 38 -5.39 -13.52 -6.13
CA GLU A 38 -5.71 -12.93 -7.43
C GLU A 38 -4.84 -13.50 -8.55
N SER A 39 -3.55 -13.75 -8.29
CA SER A 39 -2.66 -14.37 -9.29
C SER A 39 -3.07 -15.80 -9.61
N GLU A 40 -3.36 -16.61 -8.58
CA GLU A 40 -3.83 -17.99 -8.78
C GLU A 40 -5.17 -18.05 -9.50
N LYS A 41 -6.10 -17.16 -9.13
CA LYS A 41 -7.40 -17.05 -9.80
C LYS A 41 -7.22 -16.67 -11.26
N TYR A 42 -6.40 -15.67 -11.54
CA TYR A 42 -6.12 -15.22 -12.90
C TYR A 42 -5.56 -16.35 -13.76
N VAL A 43 -4.54 -17.07 -13.26
CA VAL A 43 -3.94 -18.21 -13.98
C VAL A 43 -4.99 -19.30 -14.22
N LYS A 44 -5.77 -19.70 -13.20
CA LYS A 44 -6.83 -20.71 -13.37
C LYS A 44 -7.88 -20.32 -14.41
N GLU A 45 -8.28 -19.06 -14.45
CA GLU A 45 -9.32 -18.57 -15.36
C GLU A 45 -8.84 -18.41 -16.82
N ASN A 46 -7.52 -18.27 -17.03
CA ASN A 46 -6.95 -17.91 -18.34
C ASN A 46 -5.98 -18.94 -18.92
N ALA A 47 -5.52 -19.94 -18.16
CA ALA A 47 -4.50 -20.91 -18.61
C ALA A 47 -4.88 -21.69 -19.87
N SER A 48 -6.18 -21.94 -20.11
CA SER A 48 -6.67 -22.62 -21.32
C SER A 48 -7.11 -21.66 -22.43
N LYS A 49 -7.09 -20.35 -22.17
CA LYS A 49 -7.65 -19.31 -23.06
C LYS A 49 -6.59 -18.42 -23.69
N LEU A 50 -5.45 -18.25 -23.02
CA LEU A 50 -4.37 -17.37 -23.46
C LEU A 50 -3.12 -18.20 -23.79
N SER A 51 -2.31 -17.68 -24.72
CA SER A 51 -0.93 -18.14 -24.86
C SER A 51 -0.10 -17.69 -23.65
N ASP A 52 1.01 -18.38 -23.41
CA ASP A 52 1.92 -18.06 -22.30
C ASP A 52 2.39 -16.59 -22.34
N GLU A 53 2.72 -16.06 -23.53
CA GLU A 53 3.12 -14.66 -23.70
C GLU A 53 2.01 -13.67 -23.28
N LYS A 54 0.76 -13.92 -23.68
CA LYS A 54 -0.37 -13.05 -23.31
C LYS A 54 -0.71 -13.16 -21.82
N MET A 55 -0.50 -14.35 -21.25
CA MET A 55 -0.69 -14.58 -19.82
C MET A 55 0.36 -13.85 -18.99
N LEU A 56 1.63 -13.87 -19.41
CA LEU A 56 2.72 -13.11 -18.78
C LEU A 56 2.46 -11.61 -18.82
N ASN A 57 2.16 -11.05 -20.00
CA ASN A 57 1.88 -9.61 -20.15
C ASN A 57 0.69 -9.14 -19.27
N SER A 58 -0.27 -10.02 -19.03
CA SER A 58 -1.43 -9.70 -18.19
C SER A 58 -1.13 -9.86 -16.69
N LEU A 59 -0.29 -10.83 -16.33
CA LEU A 59 0.23 -10.97 -14.97
C LEU A 59 1.09 -9.76 -14.58
N ASP A 60 1.80 -9.13 -15.51
CA ASP A 60 2.55 -7.89 -15.26
C ASP A 60 1.65 -6.78 -14.70
N SER A 61 0.40 -6.67 -15.18
CA SER A 61 -0.58 -5.70 -14.65
C SER A 61 -0.95 -6.01 -13.19
N ILE A 62 -1.09 -7.29 -12.84
CA ILE A 62 -1.38 -7.73 -11.45
C ILE A 62 -0.16 -7.46 -10.57
N VAL A 63 1.04 -7.77 -11.07
CA VAL A 63 2.29 -7.48 -10.36
C VAL A 63 2.44 -5.98 -10.11
N GLU A 64 2.21 -5.13 -11.12
CA GLU A 64 2.28 -3.67 -10.95
C GLU A 64 1.30 -3.16 -9.88
N GLU A 65 0.04 -3.60 -9.92
CA GLU A 65 -0.96 -3.19 -8.94
C GLU A 65 -0.54 -3.56 -7.52
N TYR A 66 -0.06 -4.80 -7.30
CA TYR A 66 0.24 -5.28 -5.96
C TYR A 66 1.63 -4.84 -5.47
N PHE A 67 2.67 -4.92 -6.29
CA PHE A 67 4.04 -4.60 -5.90
C PHE A 67 4.35 -3.10 -5.93
N ILE A 68 3.65 -2.33 -6.76
CA ILE A 68 3.83 -0.89 -6.86
C ILE A 68 2.66 -0.16 -6.22
N ASN A 69 1.46 -0.18 -6.82
CA ASN A 69 0.39 0.75 -6.45
C ASN A 69 -0.12 0.57 -5.02
N ARG A 70 -0.46 -0.66 -4.63
CA ARG A 70 -0.94 -0.95 -3.26
C ARG A 70 0.16 -0.79 -2.23
N ASN A 71 1.38 -1.15 -2.60
CA ASN A 71 2.56 -0.98 -1.77
C ASN A 71 2.90 0.51 -1.52
N LYS A 72 2.72 1.38 -2.52
CA LYS A 72 2.82 2.84 -2.36
C LYS A 72 1.78 3.35 -1.37
N LYS A 73 0.51 2.93 -1.51
CA LYS A 73 -0.57 3.30 -0.58
C LYS A 73 -0.25 2.89 0.85
N LEU A 74 0.27 1.68 1.06
CA LEU A 74 0.65 1.17 2.37
C LEU A 74 1.82 1.97 2.97
N ALA A 75 2.84 2.29 2.17
CA ALA A 75 3.97 3.13 2.60
C ALA A 75 3.52 4.53 3.06
N ILE A 76 2.61 5.15 2.31
CA ILE A 76 2.06 6.48 2.64
C ILE A 76 1.22 6.40 3.93
N LYS A 77 0.30 5.44 4.01
CA LYS A 77 -0.58 5.25 5.18
C LYS A 77 0.21 5.10 6.48
N TYR A 78 1.33 4.38 6.42
CA TYR A 78 2.16 4.08 7.59
C TYR A 78 3.44 4.92 7.67
N ILE A 79 3.51 6.07 7.00
CA ILE A 79 4.72 6.92 6.95
C ILE A 79 5.24 7.37 8.33
N LYS A 80 4.37 7.35 9.34
CA LYS A 80 4.70 7.67 10.75
C LYS A 80 5.33 6.50 11.53
N THR A 81 5.60 5.38 10.88
CA THR A 81 6.16 4.15 11.47
C THR A 81 7.48 3.76 10.82
N LYS A 82 8.32 2.96 11.49
CA LYS A 82 9.60 2.51 10.91
C LYS A 82 9.37 1.64 9.68
N SER A 83 8.35 0.78 9.71
CA SER A 83 8.06 -0.15 8.61
C SER A 83 7.51 0.59 7.39
N GLY A 84 6.70 1.63 7.59
CA GLY A 84 6.24 2.50 6.50
C GLY A 84 7.39 3.27 5.85
N VAL A 85 8.32 3.83 6.63
CA VAL A 85 9.52 4.51 6.10
C VAL A 85 10.44 3.52 5.36
N LYS A 86 10.63 2.31 5.91
CA LYS A 86 11.39 1.23 5.25
C LYS A 86 10.75 0.85 3.90
N ARG A 87 9.43 0.70 3.85
CA ARG A 87 8.69 0.42 2.61
C ARG A 87 8.84 1.57 1.61
N LEU A 88 8.73 2.82 2.06
CA LEU A 88 8.94 3.98 1.21
C LEU A 88 10.35 4.00 0.62
N ASN A 89 11.37 3.67 1.41
CA ASN A 89 12.76 3.59 0.93
C ASN A 89 12.95 2.50 -0.14
N PHE A 90 12.26 1.38 -0.02
CA PHE A 90 12.24 0.34 -1.06
C PHE A 90 11.59 0.87 -2.35
N LEU A 91 10.45 1.56 -2.23
CA LEU A 91 9.65 2.05 -3.36
C LEU A 91 10.09 3.42 -3.91
N LYS A 92 11.17 4.01 -3.39
CA LYS A 92 11.60 5.37 -3.77
C LYS A 92 11.78 5.62 -5.27
N PRO A 93 12.12 4.64 -6.15
CA PRO A 93 12.14 4.87 -7.59
C PRO A 93 10.75 5.15 -8.19
N ASN A 94 9.68 4.73 -7.52
CA ASN A 94 8.28 4.89 -7.97
C ASN A 94 7.63 6.18 -7.45
N PHE A 95 8.41 7.09 -6.87
CA PHE A 95 7.96 8.42 -6.44
C PHE A 95 8.87 9.49 -7.03
N THR A 96 8.30 10.63 -7.32
CA THR A 96 9.06 11.85 -7.61
C THR A 96 9.80 12.31 -6.34
N LYS A 97 10.92 13.02 -6.51
CA LYS A 97 11.66 13.62 -5.37
C LYS A 97 10.76 14.55 -4.55
N GLU A 98 9.81 15.24 -5.17
CA GLU A 98 8.89 16.16 -4.50
C GLU A 98 7.84 15.44 -3.65
N GLU A 99 7.26 14.33 -4.15
CA GLU A 99 6.39 13.48 -3.35
C GLU A 99 7.12 12.95 -2.11
N LEU A 100 8.36 12.48 -2.29
CA LEU A 100 9.19 12.00 -1.18
C LEU A 100 9.46 13.10 -0.16
N LYS A 101 9.85 14.31 -0.59
CA LYS A 101 10.05 15.47 0.29
C LYS A 101 8.79 15.76 1.12
N ASN A 102 7.61 15.73 0.51
CA ASN A 102 6.36 16.00 1.19
C ASN A 102 5.97 14.88 2.18
N LEU A 103 6.23 13.61 1.85
CA LEU A 103 6.01 12.50 2.77
C LEU A 103 6.96 12.55 3.97
N LEU A 104 8.24 12.88 3.77
CA LEU A 104 9.23 12.95 4.84
C LEU A 104 8.96 14.03 5.90
N LYS A 105 8.16 15.05 5.58
CA LYS A 105 7.67 16.05 6.56
C LYS A 105 6.77 15.43 7.63
N GLN A 106 6.12 14.30 7.33
CA GLN A 106 5.19 13.63 8.24
C GLN A 106 5.90 12.66 9.20
N VAL A 107 7.18 12.34 8.96
CA VAL A 107 7.93 11.37 9.75
C VAL A 107 8.27 11.97 11.13
N PRO A 108 7.88 11.32 12.23
CA PRO A 108 8.23 11.75 13.59
C PRO A 108 9.74 11.85 13.83
N GLU A 109 10.17 12.79 14.67
CA GLU A 109 11.58 12.97 15.06
C GLU A 109 12.24 11.67 15.56
N SER A 110 11.48 10.84 16.28
CA SER A 110 11.96 9.55 16.79
C SER A 110 12.41 8.57 15.70
N ILE A 111 11.96 8.74 14.45
CA ILE A 111 12.29 7.89 13.30
C ILE A 111 13.34 8.54 12.40
N LYS A 112 13.63 9.84 12.52
CA LYS A 112 14.58 10.54 11.62
C LYS A 112 16.03 10.07 11.74
N LYS A 113 16.36 9.35 12.82
CA LYS A 113 17.67 8.70 12.99
C LYS A 113 17.75 7.30 12.35
N ASP A 114 16.64 6.78 11.82
CA ASP A 114 16.58 5.47 11.16
C ASP A 114 17.36 5.47 9.83
N THR A 115 18.04 4.38 9.53
CA THR A 115 18.87 4.24 8.31
C THR A 115 18.04 4.38 7.04
N ASN A 116 16.77 3.96 7.04
CA ASN A 116 15.88 4.12 5.89
C ASN A 116 15.50 5.58 5.68
N TYR A 117 15.26 6.33 6.76
CA TYR A 117 14.99 7.77 6.67
C TYR A 117 16.20 8.51 6.10
N ILE A 118 17.39 8.21 6.62
CA ILE A 118 18.65 8.82 6.15
C ILE A 118 18.90 8.47 4.67
N ALA A 119 18.65 7.22 4.26
CA ALA A 119 18.79 6.82 2.86
C ALA A 119 17.80 7.55 1.94
N LEU A 120 16.55 7.74 2.38
CA LEU A 120 15.56 8.55 1.66
C LEU A 120 15.99 10.00 1.55
N GLN A 121 16.49 10.62 2.63
CA GLN A 121 17.01 11.99 2.60
C GLN A 121 18.18 12.14 1.61
N LYS A 122 19.12 11.19 1.59
CA LYS A 122 20.23 11.20 0.63
C LYS A 122 19.76 11.07 -0.82
N TYR A 123 18.69 10.31 -1.06
CA TYR A 123 18.14 10.13 -2.40
C TYR A 123 17.41 11.37 -2.94
N ILE A 124 16.72 12.12 -2.09
CA ILE A 124 15.96 13.32 -2.49
C ILE A 124 16.83 14.56 -2.68
N ASN A 125 17.98 14.62 -2.02
CA ASN A 125 18.97 15.69 -2.18
C ASN A 125 19.81 15.47 -3.44
#